data_AF-A0AAV8Z8K3-F1
#
_entry.id   AF-A0AAV8Z8K3-F1
#
_cell.length_a   1.000
_cell.length_b   1.000
_cell.length_c   1.000
_cell.angle_alpha   90.00
_cell.angle_beta   90.00
_cell.angle_gamma   90.00
#
_symmetry.space_group_name_H-M   'P 1'
#
loop_
_entity.id
_entity.type
_entity.pdbx_description
1 polymer ?
#
loop_
_entity_poly.entity_id
_entity_poly.type
_entity_poly.pdbx_seq_one_letter_code
_entity_poly.pdbx_strand_id
1 'polypeptide(L)'
;MDETERTNDNEHKILNKLPFEIVDVNEECLKNSCDPKGKYVHVGPKKYFLWEGYRTVGLQLYNFEARPDDVYLIGFPRSVYVYSITQYSDLQQEVILSQKGNNITEENILSKCTSEGNARYLQFHLPISLISPHVFEVGAKASWWCPYFEHVKEAWARRNEKNFLFIFYEDTIKDKQQTILKVGNLLGKELTKDQLKILEEHLDIENFRKNKRVNLDFLVESGDADGNYPFIGKGKPGTWREHFDVDLQKEADEWIEENLKDTDLRFPDC
;
A
#
# COMPACT_ATOMS: atom_id res chain seq x y z
N MET A 1 8.10 5.39 51.52
CA MET A 1 8.36 3.94 51.50
C MET A 1 7.27 3.37 50.63
N ASP A 2 7.63 2.44 49.77
CA ASP A 2 6.81 1.94 48.66
C ASP A 2 6.52 3.03 47.59
N GLU A 3 6.50 2.72 46.29
CA GLU A 3 7.00 1.52 45.62
C GLU A 3 7.62 1.88 44.26
N THR A 4 8.59 1.10 43.77
CA THR A 4 9.29 1.39 42.51
C THR A 4 8.60 0.71 41.33
N GLU A 5 7.61 1.37 40.73
CA GLU A 5 7.13 1.00 39.40
C GLU A 5 8.24 1.25 38.37
N ARG A 6 8.92 0.17 37.96
CA ARG A 6 9.65 0.13 36.70
C ARG A 6 8.64 -0.14 35.59
N THR A 7 8.11 0.90 34.98
CA THR A 7 7.45 0.76 33.68
C THR A 7 8.46 0.21 32.68
N ASN A 8 8.10 -0.87 31.97
CA ASN A 8 8.82 -1.20 30.74
C ASN A 8 8.36 -0.21 29.68
N ASP A 9 9.28 0.59 29.12
CA ASP A 9 8.95 1.68 28.17
C ASP A 9 8.43 1.20 26.79
N ASN A 10 7.99 -0.06 26.68
CA ASN A 10 7.63 -0.78 25.45
C ASN A 10 6.20 -1.37 25.45
N GLU A 11 5.31 -1.01 26.38
CA GLU A 11 3.91 -1.43 26.29
C GLU A 11 3.16 -0.64 25.22
N HIS A 12 2.56 -1.35 24.25
CA HIS A 12 1.85 -0.72 23.14
C HIS A 12 0.61 0.06 23.62
N LYS A 13 0.55 1.34 23.27
CA LYS A 13 -0.47 2.25 23.81
C LYS A 13 -1.68 2.39 22.90
N ILE A 14 -2.67 1.52 23.11
CA ILE A 14 -4.02 1.65 22.56
C ILE A 14 -4.59 3.04 22.89
N LEU A 15 -5.11 3.75 21.89
CA LEU A 15 -5.65 5.10 22.04
C LEU A 15 -7.18 5.14 22.06
N ASN A 16 -7.75 5.98 22.92
CA ASN A 16 -9.20 6.25 22.95
C ASN A 16 -9.66 7.28 21.90
N LYS A 17 -8.73 7.86 21.13
CA LYS A 17 -8.99 8.80 20.03
C LYS A 17 -7.81 8.82 19.07
N LEU A 18 -8.06 9.01 17.78
CA LEU A 18 -7.03 9.29 16.77
C LEU A 18 -6.18 10.51 17.20
N PRO A 19 -4.84 10.45 17.07
CA PRO A 19 -3.95 11.58 17.37
C PRO A 19 -3.91 12.61 16.23
N PHE A 20 -4.70 12.41 15.16
CA PHE A 20 -4.77 13.28 13.99
C PHE A 20 -6.11 14.01 13.90
N GLU A 21 -6.06 15.24 13.42
CA GLU A 21 -7.24 15.94 12.93
C GLU A 21 -7.70 15.33 11.60
N ILE A 22 -9.02 15.31 11.39
CA ILE A 22 -9.65 14.91 10.11
C ILE A 22 -10.57 16.04 9.68
N VAL A 23 -10.17 16.78 8.65
CA VAL A 23 -10.92 17.90 8.07
C VAL A 23 -11.51 17.51 6.72
N ASP A 24 -12.61 18.13 6.33
CA ASP A 24 -13.25 17.85 5.03
C ASP A 24 -12.45 18.44 3.87
N VAL A 25 -12.58 17.83 2.70
CA VAL A 25 -11.97 18.35 1.46
C VAL A 25 -12.83 19.48 0.89
N ASN A 26 -12.19 20.58 0.48
CA ASN A 26 -12.84 21.67 -0.26
C ASN A 26 -13.38 21.14 -1.61
N GLU A 27 -14.64 21.45 -1.95
CA GLU A 27 -15.27 21.12 -3.24
C GLU A 27 -14.38 21.47 -4.45
N GLU A 28 -13.61 22.54 -4.36
CA GLU A 28 -12.66 22.95 -5.41
C GLU A 28 -11.58 21.91 -5.70
N CYS A 29 -11.08 21.21 -4.67
CA CYS A 29 -10.14 20.11 -4.83
C CYS A 29 -10.79 18.87 -5.45
N LEU A 30 -12.11 18.71 -5.30
CA LEU A 30 -12.86 17.58 -5.87
C LEU A 30 -13.16 17.76 -7.36
N LYS A 31 -13.28 18.99 -7.87
CA LYS A 31 -13.56 19.29 -9.29
C LYS A 31 -12.61 18.58 -10.27
N ASN A 32 -11.36 18.39 -9.86
CA ASN A 32 -10.29 17.81 -10.68
C ASN A 32 -9.92 16.37 -10.24
N SER A 33 -10.72 15.74 -9.36
CA SER A 33 -10.49 14.35 -8.93
C SER A 33 -11.08 13.34 -9.92
N CYS A 34 -10.70 12.07 -9.80
CA CYS A 34 -11.25 10.98 -10.61
C CYS A 34 -12.69 10.58 -10.23
N ASP A 35 -13.16 10.98 -9.05
CA ASP A 35 -14.57 10.92 -8.63
C ASP A 35 -14.95 12.21 -7.89
N PRO A 36 -15.41 13.26 -8.61
CA PRO A 36 -15.85 14.51 -8.01
C PRO A 36 -17.12 14.42 -7.16
N LYS A 37 -17.77 13.26 -7.07
CA LYS A 37 -18.96 13.00 -6.25
C LYS A 37 -18.65 12.15 -5.01
N GLY A 38 -17.50 11.47 -5.01
CA GLY A 38 -16.97 10.77 -3.86
C GLY A 38 -16.74 11.72 -2.68
N LYS A 39 -16.86 11.17 -1.48
CA LYS A 39 -16.65 11.94 -0.25
C LYS A 39 -15.28 11.68 0.35
N TYR A 40 -14.55 12.75 0.63
CA TYR A 40 -13.15 12.68 1.02
C TYR A 40 -12.81 13.63 2.17
N VAL A 41 -11.75 13.28 2.88
CA VAL A 41 -11.20 13.99 4.04
C VAL A 41 -9.68 14.12 3.91
N HIS A 42 -9.12 15.20 4.46
CA HIS A 42 -7.69 15.33 4.71
C HIS A 42 -7.37 14.89 6.15
N VAL A 43 -6.39 14.01 6.32
CA VAL A 43 -6.00 13.46 7.62
C VAL A 43 -4.59 13.93 8.01
N GLY A 44 -4.46 14.43 9.24
CA GLY A 44 -3.19 14.80 9.86
C GLY A 44 -2.50 16.03 9.25
N PRO A 45 -1.33 16.44 9.79
CA PRO A 45 -0.63 17.65 9.37
C PRO A 45 -0.16 17.62 7.90
N LYS A 46 0.09 16.40 7.37
CA LYS A 46 0.44 16.16 5.96
C LYS A 46 -0.77 16.11 5.02
N LYS A 47 -2.00 16.24 5.54
CA LYS A 47 -3.26 16.32 4.78
C LYS A 47 -3.49 15.14 3.83
N TYR A 48 -3.25 13.91 4.31
CA TYR A 48 -3.47 12.68 3.54
C TYR A 48 -4.90 12.58 3.04
N PHE A 49 -5.08 12.45 1.72
CA PHE A 49 -6.38 12.47 1.04
C PHE A 49 -7.00 11.06 1.09
N LEU A 50 -8.07 10.90 1.87
CA LEU A 50 -8.71 9.61 2.14
C LEU A 50 -10.24 9.71 2.02
N TRP A 51 -10.91 8.56 1.90
CA TRP A 51 -12.37 8.45 1.84
C TRP A 51 -13.02 8.79 3.20
N GLU A 52 -14.23 9.38 3.19
CA GLU A 52 -14.92 9.92 4.40
C GLU A 52 -14.97 8.92 5.57
N GLY A 53 -15.28 7.65 5.30
CA GLY A 53 -15.43 6.61 6.34
C GLY A 53 -14.13 6.21 7.05
N TYR A 54 -12.96 6.73 6.65
CA TYR A 54 -11.78 6.71 7.53
C TYR A 54 -12.05 7.44 8.86
N ARG A 55 -13.01 8.39 8.91
CA ARG A 55 -13.54 8.96 10.16
C ARG A 55 -14.04 7.90 11.15
N THR A 56 -14.58 6.78 10.65
CA THR A 56 -15.10 5.67 11.46
C THR A 56 -13.99 4.67 11.79
N VAL A 57 -13.34 4.10 10.76
CA VAL A 57 -12.39 2.98 10.94
C VAL A 57 -10.97 3.41 11.34
N GLY A 58 -10.62 4.69 11.20
CA GLY A 58 -9.24 5.17 11.35
C GLY A 58 -8.64 4.89 12.73
N LEU A 59 -9.43 4.99 13.81
CA LEU A 59 -8.95 4.66 15.16
C LEU A 59 -8.67 3.16 15.32
N GLN A 60 -9.48 2.31 14.72
CA GLN A 60 -9.30 0.85 14.77
C GLN A 60 -8.05 0.42 13.98
N LEU A 61 -7.80 1.08 12.85
CA LEU A 61 -6.60 0.86 12.03
C LEU A 61 -5.32 1.42 12.71
N TYR A 62 -5.45 2.48 13.49
CA TYR A 62 -4.35 3.04 14.30
C TYR A 62 -4.09 2.27 15.60
N ASN A 63 -5.09 1.55 16.14
CA ASN A 63 -4.94 0.64 17.28
C ASN A 63 -4.74 -0.82 16.85
N PHE A 64 -4.49 -1.10 15.57
CA PHE A 64 -4.44 -2.47 15.05
C PHE A 64 -3.27 -3.27 15.66
N GLU A 65 -3.59 -4.37 16.33
CA GLU A 65 -2.61 -5.29 16.89
C GLU A 65 -2.02 -6.19 15.78
N ALA A 66 -0.84 -5.79 15.32
CA ALA A 66 0.01 -6.57 14.45
C ALA A 66 0.57 -7.82 15.16
N ARG A 67 0.80 -8.91 14.40
CA ARG A 67 1.48 -10.12 14.88
C ARG A 67 2.91 -10.17 14.32
N PRO A 68 3.88 -10.80 15.01
CA PRO A 68 5.27 -10.92 14.54
C PRO A 68 5.44 -11.69 13.21
N ASP A 69 4.43 -12.45 12.78
CA ASP A 69 4.38 -13.18 11.52
C ASP A 69 3.60 -12.45 10.40
N ASP A 70 3.09 -11.24 10.65
CA ASP A 70 2.40 -10.45 9.63
C ASP A 70 3.35 -9.96 8.51
N VAL A 71 2.87 -10.05 7.26
CA VAL A 71 3.53 -9.51 6.08
C VAL A 71 2.56 -8.57 5.36
N TYR A 72 2.79 -7.26 5.45
CA TYR A 72 1.96 -6.30 4.73
C TYR A 72 2.64 -6.01 3.39
N LEU A 73 1.96 -6.29 2.28
CA LEU A 73 2.35 -5.84 0.94
C LEU A 73 1.51 -4.63 0.61
N ILE A 74 2.13 -3.46 0.46
CA ILE A 74 1.39 -2.21 0.36
C ILE A 74 2.27 -1.21 -0.42
N GLY A 75 1.64 -0.23 -1.06
CA GLY A 75 2.34 0.81 -1.81
C GLY A 75 1.37 1.86 -2.36
N PHE A 76 1.89 2.75 -3.21
CA PHE A 76 1.10 3.77 -3.90
C PHE A 76 0.26 3.10 -5.02
N PRO A 77 -0.88 3.69 -5.46
CA PRO A 77 -1.63 3.17 -6.59
C PRO A 77 -0.74 2.87 -7.78
N ARG A 78 -0.93 1.68 -8.35
CA ARG A 78 -0.27 1.23 -9.59
C ARG A 78 1.27 1.10 -9.50
N SER A 79 1.93 1.49 -8.40
CA SER A 79 3.36 1.25 -8.17
C SER A 79 3.66 -0.17 -7.69
N VAL A 80 2.66 -0.83 -7.08
CA VAL A 80 2.76 -2.24 -6.69
C VAL A 80 2.53 -3.12 -7.92
N TYR A 81 3.62 -3.57 -8.55
CA TYR A 81 3.57 -4.82 -9.31
C TYR A 81 3.16 -5.93 -8.34
N VAL A 82 2.19 -6.76 -8.71
CA VAL A 82 1.42 -7.55 -7.74
C VAL A 82 2.21 -8.80 -7.29
N TYR A 83 3.07 -8.61 -6.28
CA TYR A 83 3.89 -9.66 -5.68
C TYR A 83 3.15 -10.55 -4.66
N SER A 84 1.83 -10.39 -4.49
CA SER A 84 0.98 -11.21 -3.61
C SER A 84 0.57 -12.55 -4.22
N ILE A 85 1.54 -13.41 -4.60
CA ILE A 85 1.28 -14.83 -4.98
C ILE A 85 1.08 -15.72 -3.73
N THR A 86 0.40 -15.19 -2.72
CA THR A 86 -0.12 -15.92 -1.55
C THR A 86 -1.32 -15.15 -1.06
N GLN A 87 -2.51 -15.60 -1.47
CA GLN A 87 -3.80 -15.00 -1.15
C GLN A 87 -3.90 -13.50 -1.53
N TYR A 88 -4.58 -13.25 -2.66
CA TYR A 88 -5.63 -12.24 -2.61
C TYR A 88 -6.58 -12.72 -1.50
N SER A 89 -6.49 -12.11 -0.31
CA SER A 89 -7.40 -12.40 0.77
C SER A 89 -8.81 -12.01 0.32
N ASP A 90 -9.79 -12.91 0.47
CA ASP A 90 -11.18 -12.66 0.06
C ASP A 90 -11.69 -11.31 0.61
N LEU A 91 -11.21 -10.94 1.80
CA LEU A 91 -11.23 -9.61 2.43
C LEU A 91 -11.19 -8.40 1.47
N GLN A 92 -10.28 -8.32 0.49
CA GLN A 92 -10.26 -7.15 -0.43
C GLN A 92 -11.42 -7.21 -1.44
N GLN A 93 -11.72 -8.39 -1.97
CA GLN A 93 -12.84 -8.59 -2.89
C GLN A 93 -14.18 -8.36 -2.17
N GLU A 94 -14.31 -8.83 -0.93
CA GLU A 94 -15.47 -8.62 -0.06
C GLU A 94 -15.59 -7.18 0.45
N VAL A 95 -14.49 -6.44 0.66
CA VAL A 95 -14.56 -4.99 0.95
C VAL A 95 -15.09 -4.22 -0.26
N ILE A 96 -14.61 -4.53 -1.48
CA ILE A 96 -15.13 -3.93 -2.72
C ILE A 96 -16.61 -4.31 -2.95
N LEU A 97 -17.00 -5.54 -2.66
CA LEU A 97 -18.39 -5.99 -2.80
C LEU A 97 -19.32 -5.41 -1.71
N SER A 98 -18.85 -5.28 -0.47
CA SER A 98 -19.64 -4.68 0.63
C SER A 98 -19.74 -3.16 0.54
N GLN A 99 -18.79 -2.48 -0.12
CA GLN A 99 -18.96 -1.07 -0.52
C GLN A 99 -20.18 -0.83 -1.42
N LYS A 100 -20.68 -1.84 -2.15
CA LYS A 100 -21.92 -1.75 -2.93
C LYS A 100 -23.19 -1.89 -2.08
N GLY A 101 -23.10 -2.46 -0.88
CA GLY A 101 -24.23 -2.73 0.00
C GLY A 101 -24.06 -1.98 1.32
N ASN A 102 -24.61 -0.76 1.40
CA ASN A 102 -24.53 0.15 2.55
C ASN A 102 -24.71 -0.54 3.93
N ASN A 103 -23.61 -1.01 4.51
CA ASN A 103 -23.39 -1.35 5.93
C ASN A 103 -21.97 -1.94 6.11
N ILE A 104 -20.93 -1.11 6.02
CA ILE A 104 -19.62 -1.47 6.60
C ILE A 104 -19.75 -1.32 8.12
N THR A 105 -20.11 -2.40 8.80
CA THR A 105 -20.05 -2.48 10.26
C THR A 105 -18.61 -2.77 10.72
N GLU A 106 -18.21 -2.15 11.83
CA GLU A 106 -16.87 -2.26 12.43
C GLU A 106 -16.41 -3.71 12.62
N GLU A 107 -17.35 -4.58 12.96
CA GLU A 107 -17.16 -6.00 13.26
C GLU A 107 -16.63 -6.82 12.06
N ASN A 108 -16.86 -6.40 10.81
CA ASN A 108 -16.64 -7.25 9.62
C ASN A 108 -15.19 -7.32 9.10
N ILE A 109 -14.35 -6.33 9.39
CA ILE A 109 -12.97 -6.28 8.85
C ILE A 109 -11.99 -6.93 9.84
N LEU A 110 -12.06 -6.54 11.12
CA LEU A 110 -11.15 -7.04 12.15
C LEU A 110 -11.36 -8.54 12.43
N SER A 111 -12.62 -9.01 12.51
CA SER A 111 -12.94 -10.42 12.79
C SER A 111 -12.41 -11.41 11.74
N LYS A 112 -12.30 -10.99 10.48
CA LYS A 112 -11.70 -11.80 9.41
C LYS A 112 -10.16 -11.82 9.53
N CYS A 113 -9.57 -10.67 9.88
CA CYS A 113 -8.14 -10.54 10.19
C CYS A 113 -7.69 -11.19 11.51
N THR A 114 -8.58 -11.65 12.38
CA THR A 114 -8.20 -12.33 13.64
C THR A 114 -8.11 -13.85 13.54
N SER A 115 -8.50 -14.48 12.43
CA SER A 115 -8.39 -15.94 12.24
C SER A 115 -7.00 -16.48 12.64
N GLU A 116 -7.01 -17.58 13.39
CA GLU A 116 -5.82 -18.10 14.09
C GLU A 116 -5.11 -19.20 13.28
N GLY A 117 -3.78 -19.27 13.42
CA GLY A 117 -2.97 -20.40 12.94
C GLY A 117 -2.17 -20.19 11.65
N ASN A 118 -2.31 -19.06 10.94
CA ASN A 118 -1.50 -18.73 9.76
C ASN A 118 -1.03 -17.27 9.76
N ALA A 119 0.14 -17.02 9.16
CA ALA A 119 0.70 -15.70 8.91
C ALA A 119 -0.23 -14.85 8.02
N ARG A 120 -0.49 -13.60 8.43
CA ARG A 120 -1.43 -12.71 7.74
C ARG A 120 -0.73 -11.94 6.62
N TYR A 121 -1.25 -12.06 5.40
CA TYR A 121 -0.87 -11.21 4.27
C TYR A 121 -1.85 -10.05 4.17
N LEU A 122 -1.39 -8.83 4.47
CA LEU A 122 -2.25 -7.67 4.67
C LEU A 122 -1.97 -6.59 3.63
N GLN A 123 -2.84 -6.46 2.62
CA GLN A 123 -2.73 -5.40 1.61
C GLN A 123 -3.56 -4.17 2.00
N PHE A 124 -2.87 -3.13 2.45
CA PHE A 124 -3.45 -1.82 2.77
C PHE A 124 -3.04 -0.76 1.75
N HIS A 125 -3.26 0.51 2.11
CA HIS A 125 -2.91 1.67 1.31
C HIS A 125 -2.72 2.97 2.15
N LEU A 126 -2.57 2.92 3.48
CA LEU A 126 -2.60 4.10 4.39
C LEU A 126 -1.21 4.40 5.03
N PRO A 127 -0.61 5.61 4.94
CA PRO A 127 0.79 5.96 5.32
C PRO A 127 1.26 5.53 6.73
N ILE A 128 2.59 5.55 7.01
CA ILE A 128 3.16 5.22 8.35
C ILE A 128 2.36 5.91 9.43
N SER A 129 2.18 7.21 9.25
CA SER A 129 1.51 8.06 10.23
C SER A 129 0.08 7.63 10.53
N LEU A 130 -0.60 6.89 9.66
CA LEU A 130 -2.03 6.56 9.79
C LEU A 130 -2.35 5.06 9.98
N ILE A 131 -1.31 4.23 10.14
CA ILE A 131 -1.42 2.83 10.61
C ILE A 131 -0.93 2.70 12.04
N SER A 132 -1.22 1.55 12.65
CA SER A 132 -0.76 1.23 14.01
C SER A 132 0.78 1.29 14.16
N PRO A 133 1.29 2.00 15.18
CA PRO A 133 2.69 1.92 15.58
C PRO A 133 3.15 0.48 15.91
N HIS A 134 2.23 -0.39 16.35
CA HIS A 134 2.54 -1.77 16.74
C HIS A 134 3.15 -2.60 15.59
N VAL A 135 2.81 -2.25 14.34
CA VAL A 135 3.40 -2.85 13.13
C VAL A 135 4.93 -2.85 13.18
N PHE A 136 5.53 -1.77 13.68
CA PHE A 136 6.99 -1.64 13.77
C PHE A 136 7.55 -2.20 15.08
N GLU A 137 6.77 -2.18 16.16
CA GLU A 137 7.13 -2.74 17.47
C GLU A 137 7.25 -4.27 17.42
N VAL A 138 6.34 -4.97 16.72
CA VAL A 138 6.42 -6.43 16.51
C VAL A 138 7.31 -6.83 15.32
N GLY A 139 7.74 -5.85 14.51
CA GLY A 139 8.65 -6.06 13.38
C GLY A 139 8.00 -6.57 12.09
N ALA A 140 6.78 -6.14 11.77
CA ALA A 140 6.15 -6.37 10.47
C ALA A 140 6.60 -5.36 9.38
N LYS A 141 6.14 -5.54 8.15
CA LYS A 141 6.62 -4.90 6.88
C LYS A 141 5.54 -3.96 6.28
N ALA A 142 5.85 -2.86 5.56
CA ALA A 142 4.84 -1.90 5.00
C ALA A 142 5.35 -0.80 3.97
N SER A 143 4.47 -0.01 3.27
CA SER A 143 4.67 1.15 2.30
C SER A 143 3.31 1.60 1.66
N TRP A 144 2.91 2.84 1.27
CA TRP A 144 1.46 3.34 1.23
C TRP A 144 0.98 4.48 0.21
N TRP A 145 -0.05 5.36 0.49
CA TRP A 145 -0.69 6.42 -0.40
C TRP A 145 -0.43 7.95 -0.11
N CYS A 146 -0.86 8.78 -1.07
CA CYS A 146 -0.83 10.26 -1.29
C CYS A 146 -1.02 11.26 -0.10
N PRO A 147 -0.18 12.32 0.05
CA PRO A 147 0.62 12.97 -1.01
C PRO A 147 1.85 12.17 -1.43
N TYR A 148 2.04 11.98 -2.74
CA TYR A 148 2.97 10.99 -3.30
C TYR A 148 4.38 11.06 -2.71
N PHE A 149 4.98 12.24 -2.65
CA PHE A 149 6.34 12.40 -2.15
C PHE A 149 6.45 12.27 -0.64
N GLU A 150 5.56 12.88 0.13
CA GLU A 150 5.56 12.71 1.60
C GLU A 150 5.35 11.26 2.01
N HIS A 151 4.53 10.57 1.23
CA HIS A 151 4.34 9.15 1.34
C HIS A 151 5.61 8.35 1.04
N VAL A 152 6.24 8.53 -0.14
CA VAL A 152 7.44 7.77 -0.51
C VAL A 152 8.61 8.11 0.41
N LYS A 153 8.76 9.36 0.86
CA LYS A 153 9.74 9.79 1.87
C LYS A 153 9.57 9.07 3.21
N GLU A 154 8.33 8.86 3.66
CA GLU A 154 8.04 8.08 4.88
C GLU A 154 8.59 6.65 4.77
N ALA A 155 8.25 5.92 3.69
CA ALA A 155 8.81 4.59 3.42
C ALA A 155 10.34 4.60 3.24
N TRP A 156 10.86 5.62 2.54
CA TRP A 156 12.30 5.76 2.29
C TRP A 156 13.09 5.98 3.58
N ALA A 157 12.58 6.75 4.54
CA ALA A 157 13.25 6.97 5.83
C ALA A 157 13.48 5.65 6.60
N ARG A 158 12.54 4.69 6.49
CA ARG A 158 12.62 3.37 7.12
C ARG A 158 13.40 2.31 6.33
N ARG A 159 13.92 2.61 5.13
CA ARG A 159 14.52 1.62 4.19
C ARG A 159 15.66 0.75 4.74
N ASN A 160 16.29 1.17 5.84
CA ASN A 160 17.41 0.48 6.49
C ASN A 160 17.00 -0.36 7.71
N GLU A 161 15.70 -0.42 8.05
CA GLU A 161 15.20 -1.24 9.16
C GLU A 161 15.23 -2.73 8.79
N LYS A 162 15.64 -3.58 9.73
CA LYS A 162 15.87 -5.02 9.52
C LYS A 162 14.68 -5.75 8.86
N ASN A 163 13.46 -5.34 9.21
CA ASN A 163 12.23 -5.96 8.74
C ASN A 163 11.51 -5.07 7.70
N PHE A 164 12.24 -4.20 7.00
CA PHE A 164 11.73 -3.36 5.92
C PHE A 164 12.46 -3.68 4.60
N LEU A 165 11.77 -3.56 3.47
CA LEU A 165 12.38 -3.72 2.15
C LEU A 165 11.75 -2.73 1.18
N PHE A 166 12.53 -1.72 0.80
CA PHE A 166 12.14 -0.76 -0.23
C PHE A 166 12.49 -1.34 -1.62
N ILE A 167 11.52 -1.34 -2.54
CA ILE A 167 11.67 -1.78 -3.94
C ILE A 167 11.06 -0.71 -4.85
N PHE A 168 11.79 -0.35 -5.91
CA PHE A 168 11.27 0.44 -7.02
C PHE A 168 10.60 -0.46 -8.05
N TYR A 169 9.58 0.03 -8.75
CA TYR A 169 8.90 -0.75 -9.80
C TYR A 169 9.86 -1.10 -10.94
N GLU A 170 10.76 -0.18 -11.25
CA GLU A 170 11.75 -0.26 -12.31
C GLU A 170 12.73 -1.44 -12.07
N ASP A 171 13.13 -1.67 -10.81
CA ASP A 171 13.92 -2.84 -10.40
C ASP A 171 13.19 -4.17 -10.71
N THR A 172 11.86 -4.21 -10.54
CA THR A 172 11.06 -5.43 -10.76
C THR A 172 11.05 -5.86 -12.22
N ILE A 173 11.20 -4.90 -13.14
CA ILE A 173 11.24 -5.13 -14.59
C ILE A 173 12.68 -5.34 -15.06
N LYS A 174 13.63 -4.58 -14.51
CA LYS A 174 15.06 -4.59 -14.87
C LYS A 174 15.80 -5.84 -14.40
N ASP A 175 15.54 -6.29 -13.16
CA ASP A 175 16.05 -7.55 -12.62
C ASP A 175 15.01 -8.19 -11.67
N LYS A 176 14.08 -8.92 -12.30
CA LYS A 176 13.03 -9.66 -11.62
C LYS A 176 13.60 -10.75 -10.69
N GLN A 177 14.67 -11.42 -11.09
CA GLN A 177 15.27 -12.50 -10.30
C GLN A 177 15.90 -11.97 -9.01
N GLN A 178 16.71 -10.90 -9.08
CA GLN A 178 17.26 -10.27 -7.88
C GLN A 178 16.15 -9.67 -7.00
N THR A 179 15.08 -9.14 -7.59
CA THR A 179 13.91 -8.66 -6.83
C THR A 179 13.23 -9.80 -6.06
N ILE A 180 12.98 -10.95 -6.71
CA ILE A 180 12.43 -12.15 -6.05
C ILE A 180 13.36 -12.63 -4.91
N LEU A 181 14.68 -12.61 -5.12
CA LEU A 181 15.66 -12.99 -4.09
C LEU A 181 15.71 -11.99 -2.91
N LYS A 182 15.62 -10.68 -3.15
CA LYS A 182 15.48 -9.66 -2.08
C LYS A 182 14.25 -9.95 -1.20
N VAL A 183 13.11 -10.26 -1.81
CA VAL A 183 11.86 -10.61 -1.12
C VAL A 183 11.98 -11.94 -0.37
N GLY A 184 12.57 -12.97 -0.98
CA GLY A 184 12.84 -14.25 -0.34
C GLY A 184 13.68 -14.09 0.94
N ASN A 185 14.77 -13.34 0.87
CA ASN A 185 15.64 -13.05 2.01
C ASN A 185 14.89 -12.33 3.16
N LEU A 186 14.06 -11.32 2.86
CA LEU A 186 13.22 -10.63 3.85
C LEU A 186 12.20 -11.57 4.54
N LEU A 187 11.73 -12.58 3.81
CA LEU A 187 10.78 -13.59 4.30
C LEU A 187 11.45 -14.81 4.95
N GLY A 188 12.78 -14.85 5.03
CA GLY A 188 13.54 -16.00 5.53
C GLY A 188 13.35 -17.25 4.65
N LYS A 189 13.24 -17.07 3.33
CA LYS A 189 13.04 -18.14 2.33
C LYS A 189 14.21 -18.18 1.35
N GLU A 190 15.05 -19.21 1.50
CA GLU A 190 15.99 -19.59 0.46
C GLU A 190 15.22 -20.20 -0.73
N LEU A 191 15.60 -19.83 -1.95
CA LEU A 191 14.97 -20.28 -3.19
C LEU A 191 15.97 -21.05 -4.04
N THR A 192 15.58 -22.23 -4.54
CA THR A 192 16.37 -22.95 -5.54
C THR A 192 16.29 -22.25 -6.90
N LYS A 193 17.22 -22.55 -7.81
CA LYS A 193 17.20 -22.00 -9.18
C LYS A 193 15.91 -22.34 -9.92
N ASP A 194 15.38 -23.54 -9.69
CA ASP A 194 14.13 -23.98 -10.33
C ASP A 194 12.91 -23.26 -9.74
N GLN A 195 12.87 -23.04 -8.41
CA GLN A 195 11.83 -22.23 -7.77
C GLN A 195 11.87 -20.77 -8.23
N LEU A 196 13.06 -20.18 -8.32
CA LEU A 196 13.27 -18.83 -8.83
C LEU A 196 12.78 -18.69 -10.27
N LYS A 197 13.07 -19.67 -11.12
CA LYS A 197 12.59 -19.73 -12.50
C LYS A 197 11.06 -19.86 -12.57
N ILE A 198 10.46 -20.76 -11.78
CA ILE A 198 8.99 -20.93 -11.72
C ILE A 198 8.29 -19.63 -11.28
N LEU A 199 8.86 -18.93 -10.29
CA LEU A 199 8.35 -17.62 -9.84
C LEU A 199 8.50 -16.56 -10.93
N GLU A 200 9.63 -16.50 -11.64
CA GLU A 200 9.81 -15.59 -12.77
C GLU A 200 8.83 -15.86 -13.92
N GLU A 201 8.62 -17.11 -14.30
CA GLU A 201 7.65 -17.49 -15.34
C GLU A 201 6.20 -17.19 -14.91
N HIS A 202 5.87 -17.30 -13.61
CA HIS A 202 4.56 -16.91 -13.08
C HIS A 202 4.36 -15.38 -13.04
N LEU A 203 5.42 -14.62 -12.74
CA LEU A 203 5.42 -13.16 -12.63
C LEU A 203 5.61 -12.44 -13.97
N ASP A 204 5.78 -13.17 -15.08
CA ASP A 204 5.73 -12.60 -16.42
C ASP A 204 4.38 -11.90 -16.68
N ILE A 205 4.43 -10.69 -17.23
CA ILE A 205 3.25 -9.83 -17.40
C ILE A 205 2.16 -10.46 -18.28
N GLU A 206 2.54 -11.26 -19.29
CA GLU A 206 1.58 -11.92 -20.19
C GLU A 206 0.95 -13.14 -19.54
N ASN A 207 1.63 -13.81 -18.61
CA ASN A 207 1.04 -14.88 -17.80
C ASN A 207 0.17 -14.30 -16.68
N PHE A 208 0.63 -13.24 -16.04
CA PHE A 208 -0.06 -12.57 -14.94
C PHE A 208 -1.38 -11.93 -15.41
N ARG A 209 -1.42 -11.29 -16.59
CA ARG A 209 -2.66 -10.73 -17.17
C ARG A 209 -3.76 -11.78 -17.43
N LYS A 210 -3.38 -13.03 -17.69
CA LYS A 210 -4.30 -14.16 -17.95
C LYS A 210 -4.78 -14.84 -16.66
N ASN A 211 -4.22 -14.50 -15.51
CA ASN A 211 -4.54 -15.15 -14.24
C ASN A 211 -5.80 -14.52 -13.61
N LYS A 212 -6.92 -15.24 -13.70
CA LYS A 212 -8.23 -14.81 -13.17
C LYS A 212 -8.29 -14.51 -11.66
N ARG A 213 -7.25 -14.87 -10.89
CA ARG A 213 -7.15 -14.51 -9.45
C ARG A 213 -6.64 -13.10 -9.19
N VAL A 214 -6.06 -12.44 -10.21
CA VAL A 214 -5.29 -11.19 -10.04
C VAL A 214 -5.63 -10.11 -11.08
N ASN A 215 -6.27 -10.48 -12.19
CA ASN A 215 -6.64 -9.57 -13.28
C ASN A 215 -7.93 -8.76 -13.04
N LEU A 216 -8.71 -9.12 -12.02
CA LEU A 216 -9.98 -8.49 -11.64
C LEU A 216 -11.05 -8.43 -12.74
N ASP A 217 -11.06 -9.38 -13.68
CA ASP A 217 -12.06 -9.48 -14.77
C ASP A 217 -13.52 -9.36 -14.25
N PHE A 218 -13.78 -9.85 -13.03
CA PHE A 218 -15.11 -9.81 -12.42
C PHE A 218 -15.68 -8.39 -12.25
N LEU A 219 -14.85 -7.35 -12.16
CA LEU A 219 -15.29 -5.95 -12.11
C LEU A 219 -15.82 -5.47 -13.48
N VAL A 220 -15.31 -6.03 -14.58
CA VAL A 220 -15.84 -5.82 -15.92
C VAL A 220 -17.12 -6.66 -16.11
N GLU A 221 -17.11 -7.91 -15.64
CA GLU A 221 -18.29 -8.80 -15.68
C GLU A 221 -19.47 -8.25 -14.84
N SER A 222 -19.21 -7.47 -13.78
CA SER A 222 -20.23 -6.80 -12.96
C SER A 222 -20.48 -5.31 -13.29
N GLY A 223 -19.77 -4.76 -14.28
CA GLY A 223 -20.03 -3.43 -14.85
C GLY A 223 -19.46 -2.22 -14.10
N ASP A 224 -18.56 -2.42 -13.13
CA ASP A 224 -17.89 -1.34 -12.39
C ASP A 224 -16.57 -0.88 -13.04
N ALA A 225 -16.03 -1.68 -13.97
CA ALA A 225 -14.81 -1.38 -14.71
C ALA A 225 -15.05 -1.45 -16.23
N ASP A 226 -14.46 -0.52 -16.97
CA ASP A 226 -14.47 -0.54 -18.43
C ASP A 226 -13.49 -1.60 -18.95
N GLY A 227 -14.01 -2.59 -19.69
CA GLY A 227 -13.22 -3.67 -20.30
C GLY A 227 -12.18 -3.21 -21.32
N ASN A 228 -12.23 -1.96 -21.80
CA ASN A 228 -11.17 -1.37 -22.61
C ASN A 228 -9.89 -1.06 -21.80
N TYR A 229 -9.98 -0.98 -20.47
CA TYR A 229 -8.88 -0.62 -19.57
C TYR A 229 -8.59 -1.75 -18.57
N PRO A 230 -7.91 -2.84 -19.00
CA PRO A 230 -7.64 -3.99 -18.13
C PRO A 230 -6.80 -3.59 -16.91
N PHE A 231 -7.15 -4.14 -15.74
CA PHE A 231 -6.49 -3.82 -14.47
C PHE A 231 -4.98 -4.05 -14.51
N ILE A 232 -4.53 -5.09 -15.22
CA ILE A 232 -3.12 -5.38 -15.50
C ILE A 232 -2.73 -4.73 -16.84
N GLY A 233 -2.17 -3.53 -16.76
CA GLY A 233 -1.82 -2.68 -17.91
C GLY A 233 -0.57 -3.13 -18.69
N LYS A 234 0.09 -2.17 -19.36
CA LYS A 234 1.24 -2.40 -20.26
C LYS A 234 2.44 -3.11 -19.60
N GLY A 235 2.66 -2.92 -18.29
CA GLY A 235 3.77 -3.52 -17.54
C GLY A 235 5.16 -3.04 -17.99
N LYS A 236 5.29 -1.76 -18.37
CA LYS A 236 6.55 -1.15 -18.83
C LYS A 236 6.76 0.20 -18.11
N PRO A 237 7.98 0.53 -17.67
CA PRO A 237 8.32 1.87 -17.20
C PRO A 237 8.32 2.88 -18.37
N GLY A 238 8.41 4.17 -18.05
CA GLY A 238 8.62 5.24 -19.03
C GLY A 238 7.45 5.58 -19.97
N THR A 239 6.37 4.80 -20.02
CA THR A 239 5.22 5.01 -20.94
C THR A 239 4.45 6.30 -20.72
N TRP A 240 4.72 7.05 -19.64
CA TRP A 240 4.18 8.40 -19.44
C TRP A 240 4.59 9.37 -20.56
N ARG A 241 5.73 9.13 -21.23
CA ARG A 241 6.18 9.89 -22.42
C ARG A 241 5.27 9.73 -23.65
N GLU A 242 4.34 8.78 -23.64
CA GLU A 242 3.27 8.67 -24.66
C GLU A 242 2.06 9.58 -24.36
N HIS A 243 2.03 10.22 -23.19
CA HIS A 243 0.85 10.92 -22.64
C HIS A 243 1.13 12.36 -22.20
N PHE A 244 2.40 12.73 -22.03
CA PHE A 244 2.83 14.07 -21.59
C PHE A 244 3.26 14.88 -22.81
N ASP A 245 2.81 16.14 -22.88
CA ASP A 245 3.43 17.14 -23.75
C ASP A 245 4.64 17.81 -23.07
N VAL A 246 5.26 18.79 -23.75
CA VAL A 246 6.49 19.44 -23.29
C VAL A 246 6.27 20.25 -22.02
N ASP A 247 5.09 20.87 -21.86
CA ASP A 247 4.78 21.72 -20.71
C ASP A 247 4.42 20.86 -19.49
N LEU A 248 3.59 19.82 -19.67
CA LEU A 248 3.31 18.82 -18.64
C LEU A 248 4.55 18.04 -18.19
N GLN A 249 5.48 17.72 -19.11
CA GLN A 249 6.76 17.14 -18.72
C GLN A 249 7.53 18.13 -17.83
N LYS A 250 7.65 19.40 -18.23
CA LYS A 250 8.39 20.40 -17.47
C LYS A 250 7.80 20.61 -16.08
N GLU A 251 6.47 20.73 -15.95
CA GLU A 251 5.79 20.86 -14.66
C GLU A 251 6.05 19.64 -13.74
N ALA A 252 6.06 18.43 -14.31
CA ALA A 252 6.36 17.21 -13.57
C ALA A 252 7.85 17.12 -13.16
N ASP A 253 8.78 17.45 -14.05
CA ASP A 253 10.22 17.47 -13.76
C ASP A 253 10.54 18.50 -12.64
N GLU A 254 9.96 19.71 -12.70
CA GLU A 254 10.08 20.74 -11.65
C GLU A 254 9.44 20.31 -10.31
N TRP A 255 8.27 19.66 -10.36
CA TRP A 255 7.60 19.11 -9.18
C TRP A 255 8.38 17.95 -8.52
N ILE A 256 9.02 17.10 -9.33
CA ILE A 256 9.89 16.02 -8.86
C ILE A 256 11.16 16.59 -8.22
N GLU A 257 11.81 17.58 -8.85
CA GLU A 257 13.04 18.18 -8.33
C GLU A 257 12.82 18.84 -6.96
N GLU A 258 11.84 19.73 -6.82
CA GLU A 258 11.59 20.44 -5.55
C GLU A 258 11.22 19.46 -4.42
N ASN A 259 10.56 18.34 -4.73
CA ASN A 259 10.27 17.31 -3.74
C ASN A 259 11.47 16.42 -3.35
N LEU A 260 12.46 16.25 -4.24
CA LEU A 260 13.65 15.41 -4.02
C LEU A 260 14.90 16.17 -3.53
N LYS A 261 14.84 17.51 -3.59
CA LYS A 261 15.86 18.48 -3.17
C LYS A 261 16.55 18.16 -1.84
N ASP A 262 15.76 18.00 -0.77
CA ASP A 262 16.25 17.79 0.61
C ASP A 262 16.26 16.31 1.04
N THR A 263 16.42 15.38 0.09
CA THR A 263 16.49 13.93 0.37
C THR A 263 17.45 13.20 -0.56
N ASP A 264 17.96 12.04 -0.13
CA ASP A 264 18.79 11.14 -0.95
C ASP A 264 17.96 10.14 -1.79
N LEU A 265 16.62 10.20 -1.70
CA LEU A 265 15.71 9.43 -2.54
C LEU A 265 15.93 9.77 -4.03
N ARG A 266 16.30 8.79 -4.84
CA ARG A 266 16.36 8.92 -6.32
C ARG A 266 15.70 7.70 -6.94
N PHE A 267 14.85 7.91 -7.95
CA PHE A 267 14.21 6.84 -8.71
C PHE A 267 15.21 6.27 -9.73
N PRO A 268 15.13 4.97 -10.07
CA PRO A 268 15.89 4.41 -11.17
C PRO A 268 15.44 4.98 -12.53
N ASP A 269 16.37 5.05 -13.49
CA ASP A 269 16.06 5.41 -14.87
C ASP A 269 15.08 4.41 -15.52
N CYS A 270 14.18 4.95 -16.34
CA CYS A 270 13.12 4.23 -17.06
C CYS A 270 13.47 3.97 -18.54
#